data_AF-A0A2V5RHX6-F1
#
_entry.id   AF-A0A2V5RHX6-F1
#
_cell.length_a   1.000
_cell.length_b   1.000
_cell.length_c   1.000
_cell.angle_alpha   90.00
_cell.angle_beta   90.00
_cell.angle_gamma   90.00
#
_symmetry.space_group_name_H-M   'P 1'
#
loop_
_entity.id
_entity.type
_entity.pdbx_description
1 polymer ?
#
loop_
_entity_poly.entity_id
_entity_poly.type
_entity_poly.pdbx_seq_one_letter_code
_entity_poly.pdbx_strand_id
1 'polypeptide(L)'
;NLTGKYVFDANRDIVELLRDRGMLLGVEKFHHSYPYCWRSKTPIIFRNVEQFFIRIDALRGKALNAIKTVKWIPPWGENRIAGTVEARPDWVISRQRSWGVPLPVFYSKDGKVILDAKIIRNLADLVAERGSNIWFESDNGTLAKQLGLPPGTTKGNDTIDVWIDSGVSHKAVCALRPELRDPADMYLEATDQHRGWFQSSLLIGVALNNRAPYKICVTHGFVVDLDGKKISKSGTYDKPMAADHFVGRHGADLVRLWASSIDYTDDVPFSEEMFTRLGDTYRRIRNTLRILLGNLYDFPPGQSASAMPATTLIDRWILERLNQVIADCRAAYEAFEFHKVYHTLNQFCAVDLSSLYIDMTKDRMYCDAPNSPRRRATQTVIRQIFDALCRLLAPILAFTAEEAWRYSRGGSVHVEEFPQP
;
A
#
# COMPACT_ATOMS: atom_id res chain seq x y z
N ASN A 1 -12.33 5.05 52.96
CA ASN A 1 -11.15 5.76 52.44
C ASN A 1 -10.92 5.29 51.01
N LEU A 2 -11.11 6.17 50.01
CA LEU A 2 -11.02 5.83 48.58
C LEU A 2 -9.63 6.13 47.98
N THR A 3 -8.77 6.82 48.74
CA THR A 3 -7.45 7.27 48.27
C THR A 3 -6.53 6.08 48.00
N GLY A 4 -5.85 6.10 46.84
CA GLY A 4 -4.87 5.07 46.44
C GLY A 4 -5.46 3.82 45.77
N LYS A 5 -6.79 3.73 45.63
CA LYS A 5 -7.44 2.61 44.92
C LYS A 5 -7.43 2.82 43.42
N TYR A 6 -7.35 1.71 42.68
CA TYR A 6 -7.55 1.73 41.23
C TYR A 6 -8.99 2.14 40.90
N VAL A 7 -9.16 2.93 39.83
CA VAL A 7 -10.44 3.62 39.53
C VAL A 7 -11.64 2.68 39.44
N PHE A 8 -11.47 1.49 38.85
CA PHE A 8 -12.57 0.54 38.71
C PHE A 8 -12.85 -0.24 39.99
N ASP A 9 -11.82 -0.48 40.82
CA ASP A 9 -11.99 -1.17 42.11
C ASP A 9 -12.73 -0.28 43.12
N ALA A 10 -12.52 1.04 43.02
CA ALA A 10 -13.21 2.02 43.86
C ALA A 10 -14.72 2.08 43.62
N ASN A 11 -15.22 1.64 42.46
CA ASN A 11 -16.65 1.73 42.12
C ASN A 11 -17.55 1.00 43.13
N ARG A 12 -17.12 -0.17 43.62
CA ARG A 12 -17.90 -0.93 44.61
C ARG A 12 -18.03 -0.16 45.93
N ASP A 13 -16.92 0.37 46.43
CA ASP A 13 -16.91 1.15 47.67
C ASP A 13 -17.74 2.43 47.55
N ILE A 14 -17.74 3.06 46.38
CA ILE A 14 -18.56 4.24 46.09
C ILE A 14 -20.05 3.88 46.18
N VAL A 15 -20.46 2.74 45.62
CA VAL A 15 -21.84 2.25 45.71
C VAL A 15 -22.24 1.98 47.16
N GLU A 16 -21.38 1.33 47.95
CA GLU A 16 -21.61 1.07 49.38
C GLU A 16 -21.72 2.40 50.16
N LEU A 17 -20.83 3.36 49.91
CA LEU A 17 -20.88 4.69 50.53
C LEU A 17 -22.18 5.46 50.20
N LEU A 18 -22.65 5.38 48.95
CA LEU A 18 -23.91 5.99 48.54
C LEU A 18 -25.11 5.31 49.21
N ARG A 19 -25.07 3.99 49.39
CA ARG A 19 -26.10 3.22 50.10
C ARG A 19 -26.17 3.63 51.56
N ASP A 20 -25.04 3.68 52.25
CA ASP A 20 -24.96 4.01 53.68
C ASP A 20 -25.44 5.44 53.95
N ARG A 21 -25.30 6.35 52.98
CA ARG A 21 -25.79 7.73 53.05
C ARG A 21 -27.25 7.91 52.62
N GLY A 22 -27.95 6.84 52.25
CA GLY A 22 -29.33 6.91 51.74
C GLY A 22 -29.46 7.67 50.41
N MET A 23 -28.36 7.86 49.67
CA MET A 23 -28.34 8.59 48.40
C MET A 23 -28.46 7.65 47.18
N LEU A 24 -28.48 6.34 47.41
CA LEU A 24 -28.53 5.34 46.37
C LEU A 24 -29.98 5.03 45.97
N LEU A 25 -30.37 5.45 44.78
CA LEU A 25 -31.71 5.18 44.22
C LEU A 25 -31.82 3.80 43.56
N GLY A 26 -30.73 3.31 42.96
CA GLY A 26 -30.71 2.03 42.26
C GLY A 26 -29.31 1.63 41.83
N VAL A 27 -29.07 0.33 41.70
CA VAL A 27 -27.82 -0.24 41.19
C VAL A 27 -28.18 -1.34 40.21
N GLU A 28 -27.70 -1.20 38.98
CA GLU A 28 -27.89 -2.20 37.93
C GLU A 28 -26.58 -2.39 37.17
N LYS A 29 -26.29 -3.63 36.79
CA LYS A 29 -25.23 -3.94 35.84
C LYS A 29 -25.86 -4.03 34.45
N PHE A 30 -25.40 -3.21 33.52
CA PHE A 30 -25.88 -3.23 32.15
C PHE A 30 -24.74 -3.41 31.16
N HIS A 31 -25.07 -3.91 29.97
CA HIS A 31 -24.11 -4.12 28.89
C HIS A 31 -24.13 -2.93 27.93
N HIS A 32 -22.96 -2.39 27.62
CA HIS A 32 -22.83 -1.27 26.68
C HIS A 32 -21.44 -1.25 26.01
N SER A 33 -21.32 -0.47 24.94
CA SER A 33 -20.04 -0.21 24.30
C SER A 33 -19.20 0.73 25.18
N TYR A 34 -17.95 0.35 25.45
CA TYR A 34 -16.99 1.15 26.21
C TYR A 34 -15.67 1.22 25.46
N PRO A 35 -14.95 2.36 25.48
CA PRO A 35 -13.70 2.48 24.73
C PRO A 35 -12.53 1.75 25.42
N TYR A 36 -11.68 1.13 24.60
CA TYR A 36 -10.48 0.41 25.03
C TYR A 36 -9.26 0.89 24.25
N CYS A 37 -8.08 0.82 24.87
CA CYS A 37 -6.83 1.08 24.21
C CYS A 37 -6.64 0.06 23.06
N TRP A 38 -6.45 0.56 21.84
CA TRP A 38 -6.37 -0.30 20.64
C TRP A 38 -5.22 -1.31 20.70
N ARG A 39 -4.15 -0.99 21.43
CA ARG A 39 -2.96 -1.84 21.60
C ARG A 39 -3.01 -2.73 22.84
N SER A 40 -3.21 -2.15 24.03
CA SER A 40 -3.18 -2.93 25.30
C SER A 40 -4.49 -3.62 25.64
N LYS A 41 -5.59 -3.28 24.94
CA LYS A 41 -6.94 -3.79 25.22
C LYS A 41 -7.42 -3.55 26.66
N THR A 42 -6.90 -2.50 27.30
CA THR A 42 -7.35 -2.05 28.63
C THR A 42 -8.41 -0.95 28.51
N PRO A 43 -9.39 -0.86 29.43
CA PRO A 43 -10.37 0.23 29.42
C PRO A 43 -9.69 1.59 29.50
N ILE A 44 -10.20 2.59 28.78
CA ILE A 44 -9.68 3.96 28.88
C ILE A 44 -10.56 4.82 29.79
N ILE A 45 -9.96 5.82 30.42
CA ILE A 45 -10.66 6.85 31.19
C ILE A 45 -10.33 8.22 30.62
N PHE A 46 -11.23 9.18 30.78
CA PHE A 46 -10.98 10.57 30.41
C PHE A 46 -10.47 11.34 31.62
N ARG A 47 -9.33 12.02 31.44
CA ARG A 47 -8.70 12.87 32.46
C ARG A 47 -8.12 14.10 31.76
N ASN A 48 -8.26 15.27 32.37
CA ASN A 48 -7.61 16.47 31.88
C ASN A 48 -6.11 16.39 32.14
N VAL A 49 -5.33 16.61 31.08
CA VAL A 49 -3.86 16.65 31.09
C VAL A 49 -3.41 17.75 30.15
N GLU A 50 -2.33 18.45 30.50
CA GLU A 50 -1.69 19.40 29.59
C GLU A 50 -1.07 18.64 28.41
N GLN A 51 -1.32 19.12 27.19
CA GLN A 51 -0.83 18.52 25.94
C GLN A 51 -0.63 19.62 24.88
N PHE A 52 0.18 19.32 23.87
CA PHE A 52 0.38 20.16 22.69
C PHE A 52 -0.54 19.74 21.55
N PHE A 53 -1.09 20.73 20.86
CA PHE A 53 -2.07 20.53 19.79
C PHE A 53 -1.69 21.32 18.53
N ILE A 54 -2.01 20.75 17.38
CA ILE A 54 -2.12 21.51 16.12
C ILE A 54 -3.59 21.91 15.97
N ARG A 55 -3.83 23.22 15.78
CA ARG A 55 -5.16 23.78 15.52
C ARG A 55 -5.65 23.39 14.13
N ILE A 56 -6.50 22.37 14.06
CA ILE A 56 -7.00 21.82 12.79
C ILE A 56 -7.97 22.77 12.10
N ASP A 57 -8.69 23.59 12.86
CA ASP A 57 -9.59 24.63 12.32
C ASP A 57 -8.90 25.54 11.30
N ALA A 58 -7.63 25.88 11.53
CA ALA A 58 -6.85 26.74 10.63
C ALA A 58 -6.42 26.04 9.34
N LEU A 59 -6.44 24.70 9.30
CA LEU A 59 -6.02 23.89 8.16
C LEU A 59 -7.20 23.27 7.41
N ARG A 60 -8.36 23.09 8.08
CA ARG A 60 -9.50 22.30 7.58
C ARG A 60 -9.96 22.74 6.19
N GLY A 61 -10.23 24.03 6.00
CA GLY A 61 -10.69 24.54 4.69
C GLY A 61 -9.69 24.30 3.56
N LYS A 62 -8.39 24.49 3.83
CA LYS A 62 -7.33 24.23 2.85
C LYS A 62 -7.21 22.73 2.53
N ALA A 63 -7.33 21.87 3.55
CA ALA A 63 -7.29 20.43 3.38
C ALA A 63 -8.47 19.91 2.55
N LEU A 64 -9.68 20.41 2.79
CA LEU A 64 -10.87 20.06 2.01
C LEU A 64 -10.75 20.50 0.55
N ASN A 65 -10.14 21.67 0.28
CA ASN A 65 -9.86 22.09 -1.08
C ASN A 65 -8.78 21.22 -1.74
N ALA A 66 -7.72 20.86 -1.01
CA ALA A 66 -6.66 19.98 -1.53
C ALA A 66 -7.20 18.58 -1.88
N ILE A 67 -8.14 18.04 -1.10
CA ILE A 67 -8.77 16.73 -1.37
C ILE A 67 -9.38 16.67 -2.77
N LYS A 68 -10.03 17.75 -3.23
CA LYS A 68 -10.67 17.84 -4.55
C LYS A 68 -9.67 17.82 -5.72
N THR A 69 -8.39 18.06 -5.45
CA THR A 69 -7.32 18.05 -6.47
C THR A 69 -6.68 16.68 -6.65
N VAL A 70 -7.02 15.72 -5.79
CA VAL A 70 -6.46 14.36 -5.80
C VAL A 70 -7.40 13.43 -6.57
N LYS A 71 -6.86 12.54 -7.39
CA LYS A 71 -7.61 11.43 -7.99
C LYS A 71 -7.77 10.30 -6.96
N TRP A 72 -9.00 9.98 -6.59
CA TRP A 72 -9.31 8.94 -5.61
C TRP A 72 -9.71 7.64 -6.30
N ILE A 73 -9.07 6.53 -5.91
CA ILE A 73 -9.38 5.20 -6.41
C ILE A 73 -9.57 4.27 -5.20
N PRO A 74 -10.79 3.77 -4.96
CA PRO A 74 -12.04 4.08 -5.65
C PRO A 74 -12.58 5.51 -5.35
N PRO A 75 -13.53 6.03 -6.16
CA PRO A 75 -14.02 7.41 -6.03
C PRO A 75 -14.62 7.75 -4.66
N TRP A 76 -15.21 6.78 -3.96
CA TRP A 76 -15.79 7.00 -2.63
C TRP A 76 -14.74 7.39 -1.58
N GLY A 77 -13.45 7.15 -1.83
CA GLY A 77 -12.35 7.52 -0.94
C GLY A 77 -12.30 9.02 -0.65
N GLU A 78 -12.71 9.84 -1.61
CA GLU A 78 -12.80 11.31 -1.46
C GLU A 78 -13.74 11.68 -0.31
N ASN A 79 -14.98 11.21 -0.35
CA ASN A 79 -15.99 11.49 0.67
C ASN A 79 -15.57 10.94 2.03
N ARG A 80 -14.91 9.78 2.06
CA ARG A 80 -14.41 9.18 3.29
C ARG A 80 -13.35 10.05 3.94
N ILE A 81 -12.34 10.52 3.21
CA ILE A 81 -11.31 11.38 3.79
C ILE A 81 -11.89 12.76 4.15
N ALA A 82 -12.75 13.33 3.31
CA ALA A 82 -13.37 14.63 3.53
C ALA A 82 -14.18 14.63 4.84
N GLY A 83 -15.06 13.64 5.02
CA GLY A 83 -15.82 13.49 6.27
C GLY A 83 -14.93 13.30 7.49
N THR A 84 -13.81 12.58 7.37
CA THR A 84 -12.85 12.47 8.48
C THR A 84 -12.12 13.77 8.78
N VAL A 85 -11.87 14.64 7.80
CA VAL A 85 -11.22 15.95 7.99
C VAL A 85 -12.21 16.98 8.55
N GLU A 86 -13.45 16.97 8.08
CA GLU A 86 -14.52 17.84 8.57
C GLU A 86 -14.78 17.65 10.06
N ALA A 87 -14.93 16.39 10.48
CA ALA A 87 -15.23 16.06 11.88
C ALA A 87 -13.99 16.05 12.80
N ARG A 88 -12.78 16.31 12.28
CA ARG A 88 -11.54 16.18 13.07
C ARG A 88 -11.40 17.33 14.07
N PRO A 89 -11.27 17.03 15.38
CA PRO A 89 -10.88 18.03 16.38
C PRO A 89 -9.39 18.37 16.27
N ASP A 90 -8.94 19.32 17.08
CA ASP A 90 -7.51 19.67 17.17
C ASP A 90 -6.65 18.44 17.45
N TRP A 91 -5.54 18.35 16.71
CA TRP A 91 -4.70 17.16 16.72
C TRP A 91 -3.73 17.24 17.88
N VAL A 92 -3.91 16.36 18.87
CA VAL A 92 -2.96 16.20 19.98
C VAL A 92 -1.66 15.59 19.45
N ILE A 93 -0.55 16.32 19.53
CA ILE A 93 0.74 15.90 18.96
C ILE A 93 1.76 15.41 19.98
N SER A 94 1.57 15.70 21.27
CA SER A 94 2.45 15.24 22.34
C SER A 94 2.05 13.85 22.83
N ARG A 95 3.05 13.06 23.23
CA ARG A 95 2.88 11.73 23.80
C ARG A 95 3.87 11.54 24.96
N GLN A 96 3.39 11.04 26.09
CA GLN A 96 4.24 10.70 27.24
C GLN A 96 4.84 9.30 27.03
N ARG A 97 5.83 9.19 26.16
CA ARG A 97 6.50 7.93 25.79
C ARG A 97 8.02 8.12 25.85
N SER A 98 8.73 7.03 26.12
CA SER A 98 10.20 7.01 26.14
C SER A 98 10.82 6.81 24.76
N TRP A 99 10.06 6.30 23.78
CA TRP A 99 10.53 6.04 22.43
C TRP A 99 9.72 6.85 21.41
N GLY A 100 10.41 7.71 20.66
CA GLY A 100 9.85 8.57 19.62
C GLY A 100 10.72 9.80 19.40
N VAL A 101 10.42 10.58 18.35
CA VAL A 101 11.06 11.87 18.11
C VAL A 101 10.67 12.83 19.23
N PRO A 102 11.61 13.48 19.94
CA PRO A 102 11.27 14.44 20.98
C PRO A 102 10.47 15.62 20.44
N LEU A 103 9.46 16.08 21.19
CA LEU A 103 8.78 17.33 20.87
C LEU A 103 9.67 18.50 21.35
N PRO A 104 10.12 19.40 20.46
CA PRO A 104 11.14 20.39 20.76
C PRO A 104 10.58 21.60 21.52
N VAL A 105 10.03 21.35 22.71
CA VAL A 105 9.51 22.36 23.63
C VAL A 105 10.48 22.55 24.78
N PHE A 106 10.73 23.81 25.10
CA PHE A 106 11.55 24.20 26.24
C PHE A 106 10.71 24.98 27.26
N TYR A 107 11.18 25.04 28.49
CA TYR A 107 10.53 25.77 29.58
C TYR A 107 11.54 26.70 30.23
N SER A 108 11.15 27.96 30.45
CA SER A 108 11.93 28.89 31.26
C SER A 108 12.00 28.43 32.72
N LYS A 109 12.89 29.05 33.51
CA LYS A 109 13.02 28.79 34.95
C LYS A 109 11.70 28.93 35.72
N ASP A 110 10.82 29.82 35.26
CA ASP A 110 9.50 30.08 35.87
C ASP A 110 8.39 29.16 35.32
N GLY A 111 8.74 28.14 34.51
CA GLY A 111 7.80 27.19 33.94
C GLY A 111 7.05 27.66 32.69
N LYS A 112 7.34 28.86 32.16
CA LYS A 112 6.72 29.33 30.91
C LYS A 112 7.27 28.56 29.70
N VAL A 113 6.37 28.15 28.81
CA VAL A 113 6.68 27.48 27.54
C VAL A 113 7.48 28.40 26.62
N ILE A 114 8.55 27.86 26.04
CA ILE A 114 9.38 28.48 25.01
C ILE A 114 9.26 27.60 23.76
N LEU A 115 8.56 28.13 22.74
CA LEU A 115 8.35 27.49 21.45
C LEU A 115 8.71 28.48 20.34
N ASP A 116 10.01 28.56 20.03
CA ASP A 116 10.56 29.52 19.05
C ASP A 116 11.08 28.80 17.80
N ALA A 117 10.68 29.29 16.63
CA ALA A 117 11.01 28.66 15.36
C ALA A 117 12.52 28.67 15.03
N LYS A 118 13.27 29.70 15.48
CA LYS A 118 14.72 29.76 15.25
C LYS A 118 15.44 28.74 16.12
N ILE A 119 15.05 28.62 17.39
CA ILE A 119 15.60 27.63 18.32
C ILE A 119 15.32 26.21 17.82
N ILE A 120 14.09 25.94 17.37
CA ILE A 120 13.71 24.62 16.83
C ILE A 120 14.50 24.27 15.57
N ARG A 121 14.79 25.25 14.69
CA ARG A 121 15.65 25.02 13.51
C ARG A 121 17.09 24.71 13.89
N ASN A 122 17.67 25.46 14.84
CA ASN A 122 19.01 25.17 15.34
C ASN A 122 19.10 23.76 15.95
N LEU A 123 18.04 23.31 16.65
CA LEU A 123 17.96 21.94 17.15
C LEU A 123 17.84 20.94 16.00
N ALA A 124 17.05 21.24 14.96
CA ALA A 124 16.93 20.38 13.79
C ALA A 124 18.29 20.20 13.09
N ASP A 125 19.09 21.25 12.97
CA ASP A 125 20.46 21.18 12.43
C ASP A 125 21.35 20.28 13.29
N LEU A 126 21.27 20.42 14.62
CA LEU A 126 22.00 19.57 15.56
C LEU A 126 21.58 18.09 15.48
N VAL A 127 20.27 17.84 15.33
CA VAL A 127 19.70 16.49 15.15
C VAL A 127 20.10 15.90 13.79
N ALA A 128 20.22 16.71 12.74
CA ALA A 128 20.70 16.26 11.44
C ALA A 128 22.17 15.80 11.49
N GLU A 129 23.00 16.47 12.30
CA GLU A 129 24.41 16.10 12.49
C GLU A 129 24.58 14.89 13.42
N ARG A 130 23.85 14.84 14.54
CA ARG A 130 24.14 13.91 15.66
C ARG A 130 23.05 12.88 15.93
N GLY A 131 21.93 12.93 15.21
CA GLY A 131 20.74 12.14 15.46
C GLY A 131 19.90 12.67 16.62
N SER A 132 18.70 12.12 16.78
CA SER A 132 17.73 12.56 17.80
C SER A 132 18.17 12.27 19.25
N ASN A 133 19.12 11.34 19.44
CA ASN A 133 19.62 10.96 20.76
C ASN A 133 20.28 12.12 21.51
N ILE A 134 20.76 13.14 20.78
CA ILE A 134 21.32 14.35 21.40
C ILE A 134 20.34 15.01 22.38
N TRP A 135 19.02 14.89 22.13
CA TRP A 135 18.00 15.38 23.04
C TRP A 135 18.02 14.67 24.38
N PHE A 136 18.30 13.38 24.42
CA PHE A 136 18.28 12.57 25.64
C PHE A 136 19.63 12.60 26.35
N GLU A 137 20.72 12.57 25.58
CA GLU A 137 22.09 12.50 26.09
C GLU A 137 22.60 13.84 26.65
N SER A 138 22.15 14.97 26.12
CA SER A 138 22.58 16.30 26.57
C SER A 138 21.86 16.73 27.85
N ASP A 139 22.59 17.30 28.82
CA ASP A 139 21.98 17.98 29.94
C ASP A 139 21.29 19.30 29.50
N ASN A 140 20.35 19.77 30.31
CA ASN A 140 19.56 20.96 29.99
C ASN A 140 20.41 22.23 29.78
N GLY A 141 21.48 22.41 30.58
CA GLY A 141 22.32 23.60 30.51
C GLY A 141 23.17 23.62 29.24
N THR A 142 23.78 22.48 28.89
CA THR A 142 24.55 22.32 27.66
C THR A 142 23.68 22.54 26.42
N LEU A 143 22.53 21.88 26.36
CA LEU A 143 21.62 22.01 25.22
C LEU A 143 21.07 23.44 25.12
N ALA A 144 20.69 24.06 26.25
CA ALA A 144 20.24 25.44 26.27
C ALA A 144 21.30 26.40 25.74
N LYS A 145 22.55 26.25 26.18
CA LYS A 145 23.67 27.09 25.70
C LYS A 145 23.93 26.93 24.21
N GLN A 146 23.94 25.68 23.70
CA GLN A 146 24.14 25.40 22.28
C GLN A 146 23.04 26.01 21.41
N LEU A 147 21.79 25.99 21.88
CA LEU A 147 20.65 26.50 21.14
C LEU A 147 20.37 28.00 21.34
N GLY A 148 21.12 28.66 22.23
CA GLY A 148 20.92 30.09 22.56
C GLY A 148 19.68 30.36 23.43
N LEU A 149 19.27 29.39 24.23
CA LEU A 149 18.17 29.51 25.19
C LEU A 149 18.62 30.25 26.48
N PRO A 150 17.68 30.91 27.20
CA PRO A 150 17.99 31.53 28.49
C PRO A 150 18.58 30.54 29.51
N PRO A 151 19.49 31.00 30.39
CA PRO A 151 20.01 30.17 31.48
C PRO A 151 18.89 29.65 32.39
N GLY A 152 18.99 28.39 32.82
CA GLY A 152 17.99 27.74 33.67
C GLY A 152 16.79 27.17 32.90
N THR A 153 16.81 27.18 31.56
CA THR A 153 15.83 26.50 30.74
C THR A 153 15.90 24.97 30.88
N THR A 154 14.74 24.30 30.86
CA THR A 154 14.62 22.84 30.85
C THR A 154 13.94 22.36 29.57
N LYS A 155 14.32 21.17 29.07
CA LYS A 155 13.66 20.53 27.93
C LYS A 155 12.40 19.76 28.36
N GLY A 156 11.42 19.65 27.48
CA GLY A 156 10.25 18.80 27.68
C GLY A 156 10.56 17.30 27.61
N ASN A 157 9.68 16.48 28.17
CA ASN A 157 9.80 15.02 28.17
C ASN A 157 8.86 14.33 27.18
N ASP A 158 8.01 15.09 26.48
CA ASP A 158 7.06 14.54 25.52
C ASP A 158 7.75 14.20 24.20
N THR A 159 7.28 13.13 23.57
CA THR A 159 7.60 12.80 22.18
C THR A 159 6.47 13.24 21.26
N ILE A 160 6.77 13.32 19.97
CA ILE A 160 5.82 13.58 18.91
C ILE A 160 4.95 12.32 18.65
N ASP A 161 3.70 12.54 18.26
CA ASP A 161 2.80 11.51 17.76
C ASP A 161 3.37 10.85 16.49
N VAL A 162 3.40 9.52 16.45
CA VAL A 162 3.98 8.74 15.34
C VAL A 162 3.30 9.00 13.99
N TRP A 163 2.08 9.53 13.99
CA TRP A 163 1.40 9.97 12.77
C TRP A 163 1.99 11.25 12.18
N ILE A 164 2.70 12.07 12.95
CA ILE A 164 3.53 13.15 12.40
C ILE A 164 4.75 12.53 11.74
N ASP A 165 5.44 11.59 12.39
CA ASP A 165 6.64 10.94 11.83
C ASP A 165 6.37 10.34 10.45
N SER A 166 5.30 9.54 10.33
CA SER A 166 4.90 8.98 9.03
C SER A 166 4.31 10.06 8.11
N GLY A 167 3.52 11.00 8.65
CA GLY A 167 2.90 12.08 7.89
C GLY A 167 3.88 13.06 7.25
N VAL A 168 5.09 13.25 7.82
CA VAL A 168 6.15 14.07 7.20
C VAL A 168 6.97 13.32 6.15
N SER A 169 6.72 12.03 5.90
CA SER A 169 7.50 11.22 4.94
C SER A 169 7.62 11.84 3.54
N HIS A 170 6.57 12.51 3.04
CA HIS A 170 6.63 13.21 1.76
C HIS A 170 7.70 14.31 1.74
N LYS A 171 7.97 14.94 2.89
CA LYS A 171 8.99 15.97 3.04
C LYS A 171 10.35 15.37 3.41
N ALA A 172 10.37 14.41 4.33
CA ALA A 172 11.59 13.79 4.85
C ALA A 172 12.23 12.79 3.86
N VAL A 173 11.47 12.30 2.87
CA VAL A 173 11.94 11.33 1.87
C VAL A 173 11.76 11.89 0.47
N CYS A 174 10.50 12.08 0.01
CA CYS A 174 10.24 12.40 -1.40
C CYS A 174 10.82 13.75 -1.83
N ALA A 175 10.77 14.77 -0.96
CA ALA A 175 11.30 16.10 -1.30
C ALA A 175 12.82 16.24 -1.17
N LEU A 176 13.50 15.29 -0.50
CA LEU A 176 14.96 15.36 -0.27
C LEU A 176 15.76 14.48 -1.24
N ARG A 177 15.14 13.44 -1.80
CA ARG A 177 15.81 12.49 -2.69
C ARG A 177 15.61 12.89 -4.15
N PRO A 178 16.68 13.15 -4.93
CA PRO A 178 16.57 13.65 -6.31
C PRO A 178 15.89 12.66 -7.27
N GLU A 179 15.91 11.36 -6.96
CA GLU A 179 15.24 10.31 -7.72
C GLU A 179 13.73 10.23 -7.45
N LEU A 180 13.20 10.97 -6.48
CA LEU A 180 11.79 10.98 -6.10
C LEU A 180 11.12 12.31 -6.49
N ARG A 181 9.78 12.32 -6.39
CA ARG A 181 8.94 13.47 -6.75
C ARG A 181 8.13 13.94 -5.54
N ASP A 182 8.02 15.25 -5.37
CA ASP A 182 7.09 15.90 -4.45
C ASP A 182 6.25 16.93 -5.23
N PRO A 183 4.92 16.72 -5.41
CA PRO A 183 4.11 15.63 -4.85
C PRO A 183 4.41 14.28 -5.48
N ALA A 184 4.22 13.21 -4.70
CA ALA A 184 4.26 11.84 -5.19
C ALA A 184 3.14 11.63 -6.23
N ASP A 185 3.40 10.82 -7.26
CA ASP A 185 2.37 10.50 -8.25
C ASP A 185 1.22 9.69 -7.63
N MET A 186 1.53 8.79 -6.69
CA MET A 186 0.53 7.94 -6.04
C MET A 186 0.91 7.60 -4.59
N TYR A 187 -0.10 7.59 -3.71
CA TYR A 187 -0.09 6.85 -2.45
C TYR A 187 -1.02 5.64 -2.57
N LEU A 188 -0.63 4.50 -1.99
CA LEU A 188 -1.38 3.24 -2.01
C LEU A 188 -1.30 2.58 -0.63
N GLU A 189 -2.41 2.48 0.08
CA GLU A 189 -2.49 1.79 1.37
C GLU A 189 -3.93 1.33 1.67
N ALA A 190 -4.11 0.60 2.77
CA ALA A 190 -5.40 0.11 3.21
C ALA A 190 -6.38 1.22 3.66
N THR A 191 -7.67 0.87 3.68
CA THR A 191 -8.79 1.76 4.00
C THR A 191 -8.76 2.42 5.39
N ASP A 192 -7.98 1.89 6.35
CA ASP A 192 -7.76 2.52 7.64
C ASP A 192 -6.88 3.78 7.57
N GLN A 193 -6.03 3.91 6.55
CA GLN A 193 -5.14 5.05 6.38
C GLN A 193 -5.86 6.37 6.08
N HIS A 194 -7.15 6.34 5.72
CA HIS A 194 -8.02 7.52 5.67
C HIS A 194 -8.08 8.28 7.02
N ARG A 195 -7.85 7.59 8.13
CA ARG A 195 -7.75 8.19 9.48
C ARG A 195 -6.31 8.20 10.02
N GLY A 196 -5.39 7.60 9.29
CA GLY A 196 -3.98 7.43 9.64
C GLY A 196 -3.07 8.21 8.71
N TRP A 197 -2.31 7.49 7.90
CA TRP A 197 -1.22 8.06 7.10
C TRP A 197 -1.66 9.00 5.99
N PHE A 198 -2.76 8.73 5.29
CA PHE A 198 -3.27 9.64 4.25
C PHE A 198 -3.64 10.99 4.85
N GLN A 199 -4.40 10.98 5.94
CA GLN A 199 -4.88 12.20 6.58
C GLN A 199 -3.75 13.00 7.23
N SER A 200 -2.85 12.34 7.95
CA SER A 200 -1.70 13.02 8.55
C SER A 200 -0.78 13.64 7.49
N SER A 201 -0.48 12.90 6.42
CA SER A 201 0.30 13.41 5.28
C SER A 201 -0.41 14.58 4.59
N LEU A 202 -1.71 14.49 4.36
CA LEU A 202 -2.51 15.58 3.78
C LEU A 202 -2.44 16.85 4.63
N LEU A 203 -2.69 16.74 5.94
CA LEU A 203 -2.71 17.90 6.84
C LEU A 203 -1.33 18.58 6.91
N ILE A 204 -0.27 17.79 6.98
CA ILE A 204 1.11 18.28 7.01
C ILE A 204 1.51 18.87 5.66
N GLY A 205 1.19 18.21 4.55
CA GLY A 205 1.43 18.72 3.20
C GLY A 205 0.73 20.06 2.96
N VAL A 206 -0.50 20.21 3.43
CA VAL A 206 -1.25 21.47 3.36
C VAL A 206 -0.63 22.53 4.26
N ALA A 207 -0.21 22.17 5.49
CA ALA A 207 0.42 23.11 6.40
C ALA A 207 1.76 23.65 5.87
N LEU A 208 2.57 22.80 5.24
CA LEU A 208 3.91 23.15 4.77
C LEU A 208 3.90 23.73 3.34
N ASN A 209 3.06 23.19 2.46
CA ASN A 209 3.14 23.44 1.01
C ASN A 209 1.81 23.94 0.40
N ASN A 210 0.74 24.11 1.19
CA ASN A 210 -0.63 24.43 0.70
C ASN A 210 -1.17 23.47 -0.37
N ARG A 211 -0.72 22.20 -0.39
CA ARG A 211 -1.20 21.17 -1.33
C ARG A 211 -1.16 19.77 -0.73
N ALA A 212 -1.88 18.83 -1.33
CA ALA A 212 -1.75 17.41 -0.99
C ALA A 212 -0.34 16.89 -1.39
N PRO A 213 0.21 15.91 -0.64
CA PRO A 213 1.51 15.33 -0.95
C PRO A 213 1.46 14.24 -2.05
N TYR A 214 0.27 13.86 -2.50
CA TYR A 214 0.04 12.83 -3.52
C TYR A 214 -0.97 13.31 -4.56
N LYS A 215 -0.79 12.92 -5.83
CA LYS A 215 -1.72 13.24 -6.94
C LYS A 215 -2.84 12.21 -7.08
N ILE A 216 -2.53 10.93 -6.86
CA ILE A 216 -3.48 9.81 -6.85
C ILE A 216 -3.44 9.16 -5.47
N CYS A 217 -4.60 8.83 -4.91
CA CYS A 217 -4.71 8.05 -3.68
C CYS A 217 -5.50 6.77 -3.98
N VAL A 218 -4.77 5.65 -4.01
CA VAL A 218 -5.35 4.31 -4.21
C VAL A 218 -5.56 3.66 -2.85
N THR A 219 -6.75 3.12 -2.63
CA THR A 219 -7.10 2.44 -1.39
C THR A 219 -7.51 1.01 -1.68
N HIS A 220 -7.00 0.09 -0.88
CA HIS A 220 -7.45 -1.29 -0.87
C HIS A 220 -8.17 -1.66 0.44
N GLY A 221 -9.01 -2.70 0.38
CA GLY A 221 -9.61 -3.31 1.55
C GLY A 221 -8.62 -4.16 2.35
N PHE A 222 -9.11 -4.76 3.43
CA PHE A 222 -8.35 -5.69 4.24
C PHE A 222 -8.44 -7.11 3.70
N VAL A 223 -7.38 -7.88 3.91
CA VAL A 223 -7.47 -9.34 3.82
C VAL A 223 -8.22 -9.84 5.05
N VAL A 224 -9.32 -10.54 4.82
CA VAL A 224 -10.22 -11.05 5.87
C VAL A 224 -10.35 -12.57 5.76
N ASP A 225 -10.85 -13.20 6.82
CA ASP A 225 -11.20 -14.61 6.73
C ASP A 225 -12.50 -14.83 5.93
N LEU A 226 -12.88 -16.10 5.74
CA LEU A 226 -14.09 -16.46 4.99
C LEU A 226 -15.39 -15.95 5.65
N ASP A 227 -15.36 -15.65 6.95
CA ASP A 227 -16.47 -15.09 7.70
C ASP A 227 -16.47 -13.55 7.71
N GLY A 228 -15.55 -12.92 6.97
CA GLY A 228 -15.41 -11.47 6.86
C GLY A 228 -14.80 -10.79 8.09
N LYS A 229 -14.22 -11.55 9.02
CA LYS A 229 -13.56 -10.99 10.21
C LYS A 229 -12.11 -10.61 9.89
N LYS A 230 -11.71 -9.47 10.45
CA LYS A 230 -10.33 -8.99 10.34
C LYS A 230 -9.38 -9.95 11.03
N ILE A 231 -8.35 -10.33 10.30
CA ILE A 231 -7.31 -11.21 10.79
C ILE A 231 -6.31 -10.36 11.59
N SER A 232 -6.22 -10.61 12.89
CA SER A 232 -5.25 -9.94 13.78
C SER A 232 -4.13 -10.90 14.14
N LYS A 233 -2.88 -10.42 14.16
CA LYS A 233 -1.71 -11.20 14.62
C LYS A 233 -1.83 -11.73 16.06
N SER A 234 -2.77 -11.19 16.84
CA SER A 234 -3.06 -11.58 18.23
C SER A 234 -4.18 -12.62 18.36
N GLY A 235 -4.84 -13.00 17.27
CA GLY A 235 -5.84 -14.08 17.28
C GLY A 235 -5.15 -15.43 17.15
N THR A 236 -5.59 -16.40 17.95
CA THR A 236 -5.37 -17.84 17.75
C THR A 236 -5.95 -18.26 16.40
N TYR A 237 -5.28 -17.93 15.32
CA TYR A 237 -5.62 -18.35 13.98
C TYR A 237 -4.62 -19.44 13.57
N ASP A 238 -5.07 -20.69 13.60
CA ASP A 238 -4.25 -21.88 13.29
C ASP A 238 -3.90 -22.03 11.81
N LYS A 239 -4.39 -21.13 10.94
CA LYS A 239 -4.10 -21.16 9.50
C LYS A 239 -2.95 -20.21 9.18
N PRO A 240 -1.92 -20.66 8.45
CA PRO A 240 -0.85 -19.78 8.03
C PRO A 240 -1.41 -18.71 7.09
N MET A 241 -1.30 -17.45 7.52
CA MET A 241 -1.78 -16.27 6.78
C MET A 241 -0.62 -15.34 6.38
N ALA A 242 0.60 -15.71 6.77
CA ALA A 242 1.78 -14.93 6.47
C ALA A 242 2.23 -15.20 5.03
N ALA A 243 2.66 -14.15 4.32
CA ALA A 243 2.99 -14.23 2.90
C ALA A 243 4.14 -15.21 2.63
N ASP A 244 5.10 -15.33 3.55
CA ASP A 244 6.22 -16.28 3.49
C ASP A 244 5.77 -17.74 3.40
N HIS A 245 4.68 -18.11 4.08
CA HIS A 245 4.11 -19.45 3.97
C HIS A 245 3.64 -19.74 2.53
N PHE A 246 2.84 -18.85 1.94
CA PHE A 246 2.30 -19.06 0.59
C PHE A 246 3.39 -18.93 -0.48
N VAL A 247 4.34 -18.02 -0.31
CA VAL A 247 5.52 -17.92 -1.18
C VAL A 247 6.33 -19.21 -1.12
N GLY A 248 6.59 -19.75 0.08
CA GLY A 248 7.34 -21.00 0.24
C GLY A 248 6.63 -22.22 -0.34
N ARG A 249 5.30 -22.29 -0.24
CA ARG A 249 4.49 -23.43 -0.71
C ARG A 249 4.14 -23.37 -2.19
N HIS A 250 3.82 -22.19 -2.71
CA HIS A 250 3.25 -22.01 -4.05
C HIS A 250 4.12 -21.17 -5.00
N GLY A 251 5.13 -20.46 -4.48
CA GLY A 251 5.92 -19.50 -5.22
C GLY A 251 5.33 -18.10 -5.23
N ALA A 252 6.20 -17.09 -5.35
CA ALA A 252 5.82 -15.69 -5.31
C ALA A 252 4.85 -15.28 -6.44
N ASP A 253 5.03 -15.83 -7.64
CA ASP A 253 4.17 -15.55 -8.78
C ASP A 253 2.72 -15.99 -8.56
N LEU A 254 2.47 -17.06 -7.79
CA LEU A 254 1.09 -17.48 -7.52
C LEU A 254 0.39 -16.53 -6.53
N VAL A 255 1.14 -15.98 -5.56
CA VAL A 255 0.65 -14.93 -4.65
C VAL A 255 0.39 -13.63 -5.40
N ARG A 256 1.25 -13.25 -6.35
CA ARG A 256 1.03 -12.08 -7.21
C ARG A 256 -0.16 -12.28 -8.15
N LEU A 257 -0.33 -13.48 -8.69
CA LEU A 257 -1.49 -13.82 -9.53
C LEU A 257 -2.79 -13.73 -8.73
N TRP A 258 -2.80 -14.23 -7.48
CA TRP A 258 -3.92 -14.03 -6.56
C TRP A 258 -4.25 -12.54 -6.39
N ALA A 259 -3.25 -11.72 -6.04
CA ALA A 259 -3.43 -10.28 -5.84
C ALA A 259 -3.93 -9.57 -7.10
N SER A 260 -3.56 -10.04 -8.29
CA SER A 260 -4.10 -9.51 -9.54
C SER A 260 -5.53 -9.97 -9.85
N SER A 261 -5.98 -11.11 -9.30
CA SER A 261 -7.27 -11.72 -9.65
C SER A 261 -8.46 -11.18 -8.86
N ILE A 262 -8.20 -10.39 -7.81
CA ILE A 262 -9.21 -9.90 -6.86
C ILE A 262 -9.60 -8.46 -7.19
N ASP A 263 -10.83 -8.09 -6.84
CA ASP A 263 -11.17 -6.67 -6.66
C ASP A 263 -10.62 -6.23 -5.31
N TYR A 264 -9.52 -5.48 -5.32
CA TYR A 264 -8.86 -5.03 -4.10
C TYR A 264 -9.59 -3.87 -3.41
N THR A 265 -10.59 -3.26 -4.05
CA THR A 265 -11.26 -2.08 -3.49
C THR A 265 -12.17 -2.42 -2.31
N ASP A 266 -12.57 -3.69 -2.21
CA ASP A 266 -13.33 -4.27 -1.10
C ASP A 266 -12.44 -5.12 -0.17
N ASP A 267 -12.99 -5.51 0.98
CA ASP A 267 -12.35 -6.51 1.85
C ASP A 267 -12.33 -7.86 1.13
N VAL A 268 -11.19 -8.55 1.18
CA VAL A 268 -10.92 -9.73 0.34
C VAL A 268 -10.83 -10.98 1.23
N PRO A 269 -11.78 -11.92 1.11
CA PRO A 269 -11.69 -13.21 1.77
C PRO A 269 -10.48 -13.99 1.27
N PHE A 270 -9.79 -14.66 2.19
CA PHE A 270 -8.56 -15.38 1.88
C PHE A 270 -8.55 -16.78 2.48
N SER A 271 -8.29 -17.78 1.63
CA SER A 271 -8.17 -19.18 2.03
C SER A 271 -7.14 -19.92 1.17
N GLU A 272 -6.59 -21.02 1.71
CA GLU A 272 -5.63 -21.87 0.99
C GLU A 272 -6.26 -22.51 -0.27
N GLU A 273 -7.56 -22.83 -0.24
CA GLU A 273 -8.28 -23.41 -1.38
C GLU A 273 -8.22 -22.53 -2.63
N MET A 274 -8.19 -21.20 -2.46
CA MET A 274 -8.06 -20.26 -3.58
C MET A 274 -6.76 -20.49 -4.36
N PHE A 275 -5.67 -20.87 -3.70
CA PHE A 275 -4.38 -21.12 -4.33
C PHE A 275 -4.37 -22.39 -5.17
N THR A 276 -5.16 -23.41 -4.81
CA THR A 276 -5.32 -24.61 -5.64
C THR A 276 -5.90 -24.25 -7.01
N ARG A 277 -7.02 -23.51 -7.03
CA ARG A 277 -7.69 -23.07 -8.26
C ARG A 277 -6.81 -22.11 -9.09
N LEU A 278 -6.10 -21.20 -8.41
CA LEU A 278 -5.15 -20.32 -9.09
C LEU A 278 -3.97 -21.08 -9.67
N GLY A 279 -3.54 -22.17 -9.02
CA GLY A 279 -2.48 -23.06 -9.50
C GLY A 279 -2.78 -23.61 -10.89
N ASP A 280 -4.03 -23.96 -11.18
CA ASP A 280 -4.43 -24.46 -12.50
C ASP A 280 -4.39 -23.38 -13.57
N THR A 281 -4.80 -22.16 -13.23
CA THR A 281 -4.71 -21.00 -14.13
C THR A 281 -3.25 -20.66 -14.42
N TYR A 282 -2.40 -20.62 -13.40
CA TYR A 282 -0.97 -20.41 -13.53
C TYR A 282 -0.31 -21.47 -14.43
N ARG A 283 -0.59 -22.76 -14.20
CA ARG A 283 -0.08 -23.85 -15.03
C ARG A 283 -0.51 -23.72 -16.49
N ARG A 284 -1.75 -23.28 -16.74
CA ARG A 284 -2.24 -23.02 -18.10
C ARG A 284 -1.42 -21.94 -18.79
N ILE A 285 -1.25 -20.78 -18.15
CA ILE A 285 -0.44 -19.67 -18.69
C ILE A 285 0.99 -20.15 -18.97
N ARG A 286 1.62 -20.85 -18.01
CA ARG A 286 2.97 -21.40 -18.15
C ARG A 286 3.06 -22.42 -19.29
N ASN A 287 2.07 -23.29 -19.46
CA ASN A 287 2.03 -24.26 -20.55
C ASN A 287 1.85 -23.57 -21.91
N THR A 288 1.04 -22.51 -22.00
CA THR A 288 0.92 -21.70 -23.22
C THR A 288 2.28 -21.11 -23.58
N LEU A 289 2.99 -20.46 -22.65
CA LEU A 289 4.34 -19.95 -22.87
C LEU A 289 5.31 -21.05 -23.34
N ARG A 290 5.26 -22.22 -22.70
CA ARG A 290 6.08 -23.38 -23.08
C ARG A 290 5.81 -23.85 -24.52
N ILE A 291 4.54 -23.91 -24.94
CA ILE A 291 4.17 -24.33 -26.30
C ILE A 291 4.63 -23.28 -27.32
N LEU A 292 4.47 -21.99 -27.02
CA LEU A 292 4.94 -20.91 -27.89
C LEU A 292 6.47 -21.00 -28.07
N LEU A 293 7.23 -21.13 -26.98
CA LEU A 293 8.68 -21.33 -27.01
C LEU A 293 9.07 -22.60 -27.78
N GLY A 294 8.40 -23.72 -27.53
CA GLY A 294 8.66 -24.99 -28.19
C GLY A 294 8.41 -24.95 -29.70
N ASN A 295 7.56 -24.04 -30.19
CA ASN A 295 7.32 -23.82 -31.62
C ASN A 295 8.30 -22.82 -32.26
N LEU A 296 9.17 -22.18 -31.47
CA LEU A 296 10.15 -21.19 -31.92
C LEU A 296 11.61 -21.72 -31.90
N TYR A 297 11.83 -22.99 -31.55
CA TYR A 297 13.19 -23.55 -31.37
C TYR A 297 14.10 -23.44 -32.60
N ASP A 298 13.53 -23.49 -33.80
CA ASP A 298 14.24 -23.35 -35.09
C ASP A 298 13.91 -22.03 -35.80
N PHE A 299 13.31 -21.07 -35.09
CA PHE A 299 13.00 -19.75 -35.64
C PHE A 299 14.28 -18.91 -35.78
N PRO A 300 14.60 -18.42 -36.99
CA PRO A 300 15.87 -17.75 -37.24
C PRO A 300 15.99 -16.42 -36.46
N PRO A 301 17.13 -16.16 -35.81
CA PRO A 301 17.37 -14.91 -35.10
C PRO A 301 17.46 -13.74 -36.10
N GLY A 302 16.83 -12.61 -35.78
CA GLY A 302 16.98 -11.38 -36.55
C GLY A 302 16.16 -11.26 -37.84
N GLN A 303 15.20 -12.15 -38.12
CA GLN A 303 14.26 -11.91 -39.22
C GLN A 303 13.38 -10.70 -38.91
N SER A 304 13.56 -9.64 -39.70
CA SER A 304 12.73 -8.43 -39.68
C SER A 304 11.33 -8.72 -40.24
N ALA A 305 10.32 -8.05 -39.67
CA ALA A 305 8.93 -8.12 -40.13
C ALA A 305 8.75 -7.72 -41.61
N SER A 306 9.73 -7.06 -42.24
CA SER A 306 9.68 -6.64 -43.64
C SER A 306 9.94 -7.76 -44.66
N ALA A 307 10.41 -8.94 -44.25
CA ALA A 307 10.62 -10.12 -45.12
C ALA A 307 9.57 -11.22 -44.90
N MET A 308 8.38 -10.85 -44.42
CA MET A 308 7.32 -11.77 -44.03
C MET A 308 6.68 -12.49 -45.23
N PRO A 309 6.59 -13.83 -45.22
CA PRO A 309 5.68 -14.54 -46.10
C PRO A 309 4.23 -14.09 -45.82
N ALA A 310 3.37 -14.15 -46.83
CA ALA A 310 1.96 -13.78 -46.67
C ALA A 310 1.29 -14.60 -45.55
N THR A 311 0.88 -13.93 -44.47
CA THR A 311 0.20 -14.54 -43.32
C THR A 311 -1.15 -15.11 -43.73
N THR A 312 -1.52 -16.27 -43.19
CA THR A 312 -2.84 -16.86 -43.48
C THR A 312 -3.97 -16.08 -42.80
N LEU A 313 -5.22 -16.35 -43.16
CA LEU A 313 -6.37 -15.70 -42.50
C LEU A 313 -6.40 -15.97 -40.99
N ILE A 314 -6.04 -17.19 -40.56
CA ILE A 314 -5.99 -17.58 -39.15
C ILE A 314 -4.88 -16.79 -38.42
N ASP A 315 -3.72 -16.60 -39.06
CA ASP A 315 -2.61 -15.82 -38.50
C ASP A 315 -3.00 -14.34 -38.34
N ARG A 316 -3.71 -13.76 -39.33
CA ARG A 316 -4.22 -12.39 -39.23
C ARG A 316 -5.28 -12.24 -38.15
N TRP A 317 -6.17 -13.22 -38.00
CA TRP A 317 -7.19 -13.22 -36.95
C TRP A 317 -6.57 -13.20 -35.56
N ILE A 318 -5.57 -14.04 -35.27
CA ILE A 318 -4.98 -14.08 -33.93
C ILE A 318 -4.17 -12.81 -33.62
N LEU A 319 -3.56 -12.18 -34.63
CA LEU A 319 -2.89 -10.88 -34.47
C LEU A 319 -3.89 -9.77 -34.12
N GLU A 320 -5.04 -9.73 -34.79
CA GLU A 320 -6.12 -8.78 -34.43
C GLU A 320 -6.61 -9.03 -32.99
N ARG A 321 -6.78 -10.30 -32.59
CA ARG A 321 -7.11 -10.65 -31.20
C ARG A 321 -6.03 -10.22 -30.22
N LEU A 322 -4.76 -10.40 -30.55
CA LEU A 322 -3.63 -9.95 -29.73
C LEU A 322 -3.66 -8.42 -29.54
N ASN A 323 -3.93 -7.66 -30.60
CA ASN A 323 -4.01 -6.21 -30.54
C ASN A 323 -5.11 -5.73 -29.59
N GLN A 324 -6.28 -6.38 -29.62
CA GLN A 324 -7.34 -6.12 -28.65
C GLN A 324 -6.89 -6.45 -27.22
N VAL A 325 -6.24 -7.60 -27.01
CA VAL A 325 -5.72 -8.00 -25.69
C VAL A 325 -4.69 -7.00 -25.16
N ILE A 326 -3.79 -6.50 -26.01
CA ILE A 326 -2.82 -5.46 -25.66
C ILE A 326 -3.56 -4.17 -25.24
N ALA A 327 -4.52 -3.70 -26.04
CA ALA A 327 -5.28 -2.51 -25.74
C ALA A 327 -6.04 -2.62 -24.40
N ASP A 328 -6.74 -3.74 -24.19
CA ASP A 328 -7.52 -4.00 -22.98
C ASP A 328 -6.62 -4.08 -21.73
N CYS A 329 -5.49 -4.80 -21.82
CA CYS A 329 -4.57 -4.91 -20.68
C CYS A 329 -3.92 -3.58 -20.33
N ARG A 330 -3.52 -2.78 -21.33
CA ARG A 330 -2.94 -1.44 -21.09
C ARG A 330 -3.94 -0.51 -20.43
N ALA A 331 -5.18 -0.47 -20.92
CA ALA A 331 -6.25 0.32 -20.32
C ALA A 331 -6.52 -0.10 -18.87
N ALA A 332 -6.55 -1.41 -18.61
CA ALA A 332 -6.74 -1.94 -17.26
C ALA A 332 -5.56 -1.61 -16.32
N TYR A 333 -4.31 -1.69 -16.79
CA TYR A 333 -3.14 -1.28 -16.00
C TYR A 333 -3.19 0.21 -15.64
N GLU A 334 -3.53 1.09 -16.61
CA GLU A 334 -3.67 2.53 -16.40
C GLU A 334 -4.79 2.88 -15.41
N ALA A 335 -5.86 2.09 -15.41
CA ALA A 335 -6.99 2.23 -14.49
C ALA A 335 -6.78 1.53 -13.13
N PHE A 336 -5.65 0.83 -12.95
CA PHE A 336 -5.39 -0.04 -11.79
C PHE A 336 -6.44 -1.16 -11.63
N GLU A 337 -6.98 -1.69 -12.72
CA GLU A 337 -7.99 -2.77 -12.75
C GLU A 337 -7.32 -4.12 -13.03
N PHE A 338 -6.43 -4.56 -12.13
CA PHE A 338 -5.60 -5.75 -12.35
C PHE A 338 -6.39 -7.04 -12.60
N HIS A 339 -7.61 -7.16 -12.04
CA HIS A 339 -8.49 -8.31 -12.26
C HIS A 339 -8.92 -8.42 -13.73
N LYS A 340 -9.09 -7.30 -14.43
CA LYS A 340 -9.36 -7.31 -15.87
C LYS A 340 -8.16 -7.84 -16.66
N VAL A 341 -6.94 -7.42 -16.31
CA VAL A 341 -5.72 -7.98 -16.93
C VAL A 341 -5.66 -9.50 -16.73
N TYR A 342 -5.88 -9.96 -15.50
CA TYR A 342 -5.93 -11.39 -15.18
C TYR A 342 -6.93 -12.15 -16.06
N HIS A 343 -8.18 -11.67 -16.15
CA HIS A 343 -9.23 -12.33 -16.93
C HIS A 343 -8.93 -12.29 -18.44
N THR A 344 -8.50 -11.15 -18.98
CA THR A 344 -8.17 -10.99 -20.39
C THR A 344 -7.03 -11.93 -20.81
N LEU A 345 -5.94 -11.98 -20.04
CA LEU A 345 -4.80 -12.85 -20.36
C LEU A 345 -5.12 -14.33 -20.18
N ASN A 346 -5.87 -14.71 -19.14
CA ASN A 346 -6.29 -16.09 -18.95
C ASN A 346 -7.21 -16.55 -20.09
N GLN A 347 -8.17 -15.72 -20.51
CA GLN A 347 -9.06 -16.01 -21.63
C GLN A 347 -8.28 -16.16 -22.94
N PHE A 348 -7.36 -15.24 -23.22
CA PHE A 348 -6.51 -15.31 -24.41
C PHE A 348 -5.65 -16.57 -24.43
N CYS A 349 -5.03 -16.93 -23.29
CA CYS A 349 -4.24 -18.16 -23.19
C CYS A 349 -5.08 -19.43 -23.35
N ALA A 350 -6.26 -19.47 -22.73
CA ALA A 350 -7.10 -20.67 -22.68
C ALA A 350 -7.87 -20.91 -23.99
N VAL A 351 -8.49 -19.87 -24.53
CA VAL A 351 -9.44 -19.98 -25.63
C VAL A 351 -8.78 -19.62 -26.95
N ASP A 352 -8.36 -18.37 -27.12
CA ASP A 352 -7.82 -17.88 -28.39
C ASP A 352 -6.54 -18.63 -28.79
N LEU A 353 -5.61 -18.85 -27.86
CA LEU A 353 -4.36 -19.55 -28.11
C LEU A 353 -4.51 -21.07 -28.00
N SER A 354 -4.76 -21.61 -26.81
CA SER A 354 -4.67 -23.07 -26.58
C SER A 354 -5.76 -23.86 -27.31
N SER A 355 -7.01 -23.40 -27.28
CA SER A 355 -8.14 -24.17 -27.82
C SER A 355 -8.36 -23.95 -29.32
N LEU A 356 -7.94 -22.80 -29.86
CA LEU A 356 -8.16 -22.45 -31.26
C LEU A 356 -6.85 -22.35 -32.04
N TYR A 357 -6.04 -21.30 -31.83
CA TYR A 357 -4.92 -21.00 -32.72
C TYR A 357 -3.86 -22.09 -32.76
N ILE A 358 -3.40 -22.57 -31.59
CA ILE A 358 -2.39 -23.62 -31.48
C ILE A 358 -2.93 -24.91 -32.11
N ASP A 359 -4.18 -25.29 -31.82
CA ASP A 359 -4.76 -26.52 -32.34
C ASP A 359 -4.91 -26.49 -33.87
N MET A 360 -5.45 -25.40 -34.43
CA MET A 360 -5.61 -25.20 -35.88
C MET A 360 -4.27 -25.13 -36.63
N THR A 361 -3.18 -24.78 -35.95
CA THR A 361 -1.84 -24.65 -36.55
C THR A 361 -0.93 -25.85 -36.30
N LYS A 362 -1.30 -26.84 -35.48
CA LYS A 362 -0.49 -28.05 -35.24
C LYS A 362 -0.06 -28.75 -36.52
N ASP A 363 -0.99 -28.98 -37.43
CA ASP A 363 -0.73 -29.68 -38.69
C ASP A 363 0.40 -29.01 -39.49
N ARG A 364 0.29 -27.71 -39.78
CA ARG A 364 1.37 -26.99 -40.49
C ARG A 364 2.64 -26.83 -39.66
N MET A 365 2.55 -26.82 -38.33
CA MET A 365 3.74 -26.68 -37.47
C MET A 365 4.54 -27.98 -37.40
N TYR A 366 3.89 -29.13 -37.52
CA TYR A 366 4.49 -30.46 -37.35
C TYR A 366 4.74 -31.19 -38.68
N CYS A 367 3.88 -30.99 -39.68
CA CYS A 367 3.90 -31.72 -40.94
C CYS A 367 4.59 -30.96 -42.08
N ASP A 368 4.53 -29.61 -42.10
CA ASP A 368 5.21 -28.85 -43.14
C ASP A 368 6.74 -28.92 -42.97
N ALA A 369 7.47 -28.83 -44.09
CA ALA A 369 8.93 -28.72 -44.07
C ALA A 369 9.40 -27.53 -43.21
N PRO A 370 10.58 -27.60 -42.54
CA PRO A 370 11.05 -26.55 -41.63
C PRO A 370 11.05 -25.14 -42.22
N ASN A 371 11.36 -25.00 -43.51
CA ASN A 371 11.41 -23.72 -44.23
C ASN A 371 10.18 -23.45 -45.11
N SER A 372 9.07 -24.18 -44.92
CA SER A 372 7.80 -23.88 -45.58
C SER A 372 7.39 -22.43 -45.29
N PRO A 373 7.04 -21.63 -46.33
CA PRO A 373 6.57 -20.25 -46.14
C PRO A 373 5.39 -20.15 -45.18
N ARG A 374 4.48 -21.14 -45.20
CA ARG A 374 3.30 -21.21 -44.33
C ARG A 374 3.68 -21.43 -42.87
N ARG A 375 4.63 -22.34 -42.60
CA ARG A 375 5.16 -22.59 -41.25
C ARG A 375 5.90 -21.36 -40.72
N ARG A 376 6.77 -20.75 -41.53
CA ARG A 376 7.52 -19.54 -41.16
C ARG A 376 6.61 -18.36 -40.86
N ALA A 377 5.54 -18.16 -41.63
CA ALA A 377 4.53 -17.14 -41.33
C ALA A 377 3.89 -17.33 -39.94
N THR A 378 3.46 -18.55 -39.62
CA THR A 378 2.89 -18.89 -38.30
C THR A 378 3.92 -18.72 -37.19
N GLN A 379 5.18 -19.11 -37.38
CA GLN A 379 6.23 -18.87 -36.38
C GLN A 379 6.46 -17.38 -36.10
N THR A 380 6.41 -16.51 -37.12
CA THR A 380 6.54 -15.07 -36.88
C THR A 380 5.36 -14.51 -36.08
N VAL A 381 4.15 -15.02 -36.31
CA VAL A 381 2.98 -14.64 -35.49
C VAL A 381 3.11 -15.16 -34.05
N ILE A 382 3.53 -16.42 -33.86
CA ILE A 382 3.84 -16.99 -32.54
C ILE A 382 4.90 -16.16 -31.81
N ARG A 383 5.93 -15.68 -32.53
CA ARG A 383 6.97 -14.81 -31.96
C ARG A 383 6.41 -13.49 -31.43
N GLN A 384 5.55 -12.83 -32.21
CA GLN A 384 4.89 -11.59 -31.78
C GLN A 384 3.98 -11.81 -30.56
N ILE A 385 3.19 -12.90 -30.58
CA ILE A 385 2.33 -13.28 -29.45
C ILE A 385 3.17 -13.55 -28.21
N PHE A 386 4.24 -14.33 -28.32
CA PHE A 386 5.12 -14.66 -27.22
C PHE A 386 5.74 -13.41 -26.59
N ASP A 387 6.27 -12.51 -27.42
CA ASP A 387 6.90 -11.28 -26.95
C ASP A 387 5.91 -10.38 -26.21
N ALA A 388 4.73 -10.16 -26.80
CA ALA A 388 3.66 -9.37 -26.19
C ALA A 388 3.16 -10.00 -24.89
N LEU A 389 2.94 -11.32 -24.87
CA LEU A 389 2.45 -12.02 -23.68
C LEU A 389 3.44 -11.96 -22.51
N CYS A 390 4.74 -12.11 -22.76
CA CYS A 390 5.76 -11.97 -21.70
C CYS A 390 5.74 -10.55 -21.11
N ARG A 391 5.69 -9.53 -21.96
CA ARG A 391 5.69 -8.12 -21.53
C ARG A 391 4.41 -7.74 -20.77
N LEU A 392 3.25 -8.25 -21.20
CA LEU A 392 1.98 -8.04 -20.49
C LEU A 392 1.93 -8.79 -19.15
N LEU A 393 2.54 -9.97 -19.04
CA LEU A 393 2.58 -10.75 -17.80
C LEU A 393 3.62 -10.25 -16.80
N ALA A 394 4.69 -9.59 -17.24
CA ALA A 394 5.84 -9.21 -16.41
C ALA A 394 5.49 -8.44 -15.11
N PRO A 395 4.51 -7.50 -15.08
CA PRO A 395 4.12 -6.84 -13.83
C PRO A 395 3.46 -7.78 -12.80
N ILE A 396 2.82 -8.87 -13.25
CA ILE A 396 2.10 -9.82 -12.39
C ILE A 396 2.96 -11.05 -12.11
N LEU A 397 3.34 -11.81 -13.15
CA LEU A 397 4.14 -13.02 -13.08
C LEU A 397 5.62 -12.72 -13.33
N ALA A 398 6.22 -11.93 -12.45
CA ALA A 398 7.54 -11.35 -12.65
C ALA A 398 8.64 -12.40 -12.89
N PHE A 399 8.57 -13.54 -12.21
CA PHE A 399 9.58 -14.60 -12.34
C PHE A 399 9.35 -15.44 -13.59
N THR A 400 8.10 -15.82 -13.85
CA THR A 400 7.74 -16.68 -14.99
C THR A 400 7.91 -15.96 -16.32
N ALA A 401 7.56 -14.67 -16.39
CA ALA A 401 7.76 -13.86 -17.58
C ALA A 401 9.27 -13.70 -17.90
N GLU A 402 10.10 -13.43 -16.89
CA GLU A 402 11.55 -13.33 -17.04
C GLU A 402 12.17 -14.68 -17.45
N GLU A 403 11.75 -15.78 -16.81
CA GLU A 403 12.20 -17.12 -17.17
C GLU A 403 11.88 -17.44 -18.64
N ALA A 404 10.63 -17.25 -19.06
CA ALA A 404 10.22 -17.49 -20.43
C ALA A 404 11.01 -16.62 -21.42
N TRP A 405 11.17 -15.33 -21.12
CA TRP A 405 11.92 -14.38 -21.95
C TRP A 405 13.35 -14.83 -22.20
N ARG A 406 14.06 -15.26 -21.15
CA ARG A 406 15.46 -15.73 -21.22
C ARG A 406 15.65 -16.98 -22.07
N TYR A 407 14.65 -17.87 -22.13
CA TYR A 407 14.69 -19.02 -23.03
C TYR A 407 14.52 -18.63 -24.51
N SER A 408 14.06 -17.41 -24.79
CA SER A 408 13.79 -16.94 -26.14
C SER A 408 14.83 -15.96 -26.69
N ARG A 409 15.40 -15.13 -25.82
CA ARG A 409 16.46 -14.16 -26.15
C ARG A 409 17.20 -13.72 -24.87
N GLY A 410 18.35 -13.06 -25.05
CA GLY A 410 19.06 -12.42 -23.94
C GLY A 410 18.36 -11.14 -23.44
N GLY A 411 18.78 -10.66 -22.27
CA GLY A 411 18.19 -9.48 -21.62
C GLY A 411 17.14 -9.84 -20.57
N SER A 412 16.38 -8.84 -20.14
CA SER A 412 15.32 -8.96 -19.12
C SER A 412 14.02 -8.37 -19.66
N VAL A 413 12.90 -9.06 -19.45
CA VAL A 413 11.59 -8.54 -19.90
C VAL A 413 11.21 -7.26 -19.14
N HIS A 414 11.78 -7.06 -17.95
CA HIS A 414 11.49 -5.93 -17.06
C HIS A 414 12.13 -4.61 -17.50
N VAL A 415 13.00 -4.63 -18.51
CA VAL A 415 13.57 -3.42 -19.14
C VAL A 415 12.97 -3.14 -20.52
N GLU A 416 11.95 -3.89 -20.93
CA GLU A 416 11.28 -3.74 -22.21
C GLU A 416 10.04 -2.84 -22.07
N GLU A 417 9.70 -2.14 -23.16
CA GLU A 417 8.45 -1.39 -23.20
C GLU A 417 7.24 -2.32 -23.34
N PHE A 418 6.12 -1.92 -22.74
CA PHE A 418 4.84 -2.56 -22.98
C PHE A 418 4.53 -2.63 -24.48
N PRO A 419 3.93 -3.73 -24.98
CA PRO A 419 3.56 -3.84 -26.38
C PRO A 419 2.53 -2.76 -26.76
N GLN A 420 2.49 -2.44 -28.05
CA GLN A 420 1.51 -1.54 -28.65
C GLN A 420 0.60 -2.34 -29.60
N PRO A 421 -0.69 -1.99 -29.73
CA PRO A 421 -1.59 -2.58 -30.72
C PRO A 421 -1.15 -2.34 -32.17
#